data_AF-A0A7J2YMT7-F1
#
_entry.id   AF-A0A7J2YMT7-F1
#
_cell.length_a   1.000
_cell.length_b   1.000
_cell.length_c   1.000
_cell.angle_alpha   90.00
_cell.angle_beta   90.00
_cell.angle_gamma   90.00
#
_symmetry.space_group_name_H-M   'P 1'
#
loop_
_entity.id
_entity.type
_entity.pdbx_description
1 polymer ?
#
loop_
_entity_poly.entity_id
_entity_poly.type
_entity_poly.pdbx_seq_one_letter_code
_entity_poly.pdbx_strand_id
1 'polypeptide(L)'
;MKWKHVAIGLSLSGIVAIMTAYLLAESLLSFDVAMLFLGVFFGCYAIAIAAGFLSPEWKSYEFASVVGLAVGSSWIGFGLWAYSQILPLPLALGWERNAPFYASFLWLVWTFATEIPFLAVLGPPIIKACHKAFPSLRTKQQE
;
A
#
# COMPACT_ATOMS: atom_id res chain seq x y z
N MET A 1 10.92 18.34 4.37
CA MET A 1 10.77 17.25 3.38
C MET A 1 11.54 17.65 2.14
N LYS A 2 12.47 16.84 1.63
CA LYS A 2 13.07 17.09 0.32
C LYS A 2 12.02 16.70 -0.73
N TRP A 3 11.48 17.69 -1.45
CA TRP A 3 10.42 17.58 -2.49
C TRP A 3 10.54 16.37 -3.43
N LYS A 4 11.78 15.89 -3.65
CA LYS A 4 12.08 14.67 -4.40
C LYS A 4 11.33 13.42 -3.91
N HIS A 5 11.10 13.25 -2.60
CA HIS A 5 10.42 12.04 -2.07
C HIS A 5 8.91 12.08 -2.29
N VAL A 6 8.31 13.27 -2.15
CA VAL A 6 6.90 13.50 -2.46
C VAL A 6 6.66 13.32 -3.96
N ALA A 7 7.59 13.80 -4.79
CA ALA A 7 7.53 13.62 -6.24
C ALA A 7 7.61 12.13 -6.66
N ILE A 8 8.44 11.32 -6.01
CA ILE A 8 8.52 9.87 -6.27
C ILE A 8 7.19 9.18 -5.94
N GLY A 9 6.59 9.49 -4.78
CA GLY A 9 5.29 8.93 -4.42
C GLY A 9 4.14 9.39 -5.35
N LEU A 10 4.17 10.63 -5.83
CA LEU A 10 3.27 11.14 -6.87
C LEU A 10 3.47 10.41 -8.22
N SER A 11 4.72 10.09 -8.59
CA SER A 11 4.98 9.35 -9.83
C SER A 11 4.50 7.89 -9.75
N LEU A 12 4.64 7.23 -8.60
CA LEU A 12 4.12 5.87 -8.40
C LEU A 12 2.58 5.82 -8.41
N SER A 13 1.92 6.81 -7.82
CA SER A 13 0.46 6.91 -7.85
C SER A 13 -0.08 7.20 -9.26
N GLY A 14 0.67 7.92 -10.09
CA GLY A 14 0.36 8.10 -11.51
C GLY A 14 0.33 6.78 -12.29
N ILE A 15 1.29 5.88 -12.04
CA ILE A 15 1.35 4.55 -12.70
C ILE A 15 0.11 3.72 -12.36
N VAL A 16 -0.29 3.71 -11.09
CA VAL A 16 -1.50 3.00 -10.63
C VAL A 16 -2.75 3.55 -11.30
N ALA A 17 -2.89 4.88 -11.35
CA ALA A 17 -4.04 5.52 -12.00
C ALA A 17 -4.11 5.22 -13.51
N ILE A 18 -2.97 5.27 -14.21
CA ILE A 18 -2.89 4.95 -15.65
C ILE A 18 -3.29 3.50 -15.90
N MET A 19 -2.81 2.57 -15.07
CA MET A 19 -3.13 1.16 -15.20
C MET A 19 -4.61 0.86 -14.93
N THR A 20 -5.20 1.49 -13.90
CA THR A 20 -6.65 1.35 -13.65
C THR A 20 -7.46 1.92 -14.82
N ALA A 21 -7.04 3.06 -15.41
CA ALA A 21 -7.69 3.62 -16.59
C ALA A 21 -7.57 2.71 -17.82
N TYR A 22 -6.41 2.07 -18.02
CA TYR A 22 -6.21 1.08 -19.07
C TYR A 22 -7.15 -0.13 -18.92
N LEU A 23 -7.26 -0.68 -17.70
CA LEU A 23 -8.16 -1.81 -17.43
C LEU A 23 -9.64 -1.44 -17.61
N LEU A 24 -10.02 -0.20 -17.31
CA LEU A 24 -11.36 0.31 -17.58
C LEU A 24 -11.63 0.45 -19.09
N ALA A 25 -10.66 0.93 -19.87
CA ALA A 25 -10.78 1.07 -21.32
C ALA A 25 -10.97 -0.28 -22.04
N GLU A 26 -10.30 -1.32 -21.57
CA GLU A 26 -10.43 -2.69 -22.08
C GLU A 26 -11.68 -3.43 -21.56
N SER A 27 -12.57 -2.76 -20.81
CA SER A 27 -13.77 -3.36 -20.19
C SER A 27 -13.49 -4.55 -19.26
N LEU A 28 -12.24 -4.66 -18.78
CA LEU A 28 -11.80 -5.70 -17.84
C LEU A 28 -12.19 -5.36 -16.40
N LEU A 29 -12.52 -4.09 -16.13
CA LEU A 29 -12.90 -3.59 -14.83
C LEU A 29 -14.18 -2.76 -14.97
N SER A 30 -15.16 -2.96 -14.09
CA SER A 30 -16.37 -2.14 -14.08
C SER A 30 -16.06 -0.73 -13.58
N PHE A 31 -16.81 0.25 -14.06
CA PHE A 31 -16.64 1.65 -13.68
C PHE A 31 -16.75 1.86 -12.15
N ASP A 32 -17.70 1.19 -11.51
CA ASP A 32 -17.89 1.27 -10.04
C ASP A 32 -16.67 0.75 -9.29
N VAL A 33 -16.10 -0.37 -9.72
CA VAL A 33 -14.90 -0.96 -9.11
C VAL A 33 -13.69 -0.04 -9.35
N ALA A 34 -13.56 0.55 -10.54
CA ALA A 34 -12.46 1.49 -10.84
C ALA A 34 -12.53 2.71 -9.92
N MET A 35 -13.71 3.31 -9.77
CA MET A 35 -13.93 4.47 -8.92
C MET A 35 -13.67 4.16 -7.45
N LEU A 36 -14.19 3.05 -6.93
CA LEU A 36 -13.92 2.63 -5.56
C LEU A 36 -12.44 2.42 -5.31
N PHE A 37 -11.77 1.75 -6.25
CA PHE A 37 -10.34 1.44 -6.15
C PHE A 37 -9.48 2.69 -6.15
N LEU A 38 -9.71 3.61 -7.09
CA LEU A 38 -9.01 4.90 -7.13
C LEU A 38 -9.34 5.76 -5.91
N GLY A 39 -10.61 5.79 -5.49
CA GLY A 39 -11.06 6.54 -4.33
C GLY A 39 -10.36 6.08 -3.04
N VAL A 40 -10.33 4.77 -2.80
CA VAL A 40 -9.62 4.18 -1.64
C VAL A 40 -8.12 4.44 -1.75
N PHE A 41 -7.52 4.25 -2.93
CA PHE A 41 -6.10 4.49 -3.15
C PHE A 41 -5.69 5.94 -2.86
N PHE A 42 -6.37 6.93 -3.46
CA PHE A 42 -6.09 8.34 -3.23
C PHE A 42 -6.42 8.78 -1.80
N GLY A 43 -7.50 8.25 -1.21
CA GLY A 43 -7.85 8.52 0.19
C GLY A 43 -6.76 8.07 1.16
N CYS A 44 -6.25 6.85 0.98
CA CYS A 44 -5.18 6.31 1.81
C CYS A 44 -3.86 7.05 1.61
N TYR A 45 -3.57 7.46 0.37
CA TYR A 45 -2.40 8.29 0.06
C TYR A 45 -2.49 9.68 0.71
N ALA A 46 -3.66 10.30 0.69
CA ALA A 46 -3.90 11.58 1.36
C ALA A 46 -3.75 11.46 2.89
N ILE A 47 -4.26 10.38 3.50
CA ILE A 47 -4.07 10.10 4.93
C ILE A 47 -2.58 9.95 5.26
N ALA A 48 -1.83 9.20 4.46
CA ALA A 48 -0.39 9.01 4.66
C ALA A 48 0.38 10.34 4.59
N ILE A 49 0.04 11.21 3.62
CA ILE A 49 0.62 12.55 3.52
C ILE A 49 0.26 13.40 4.74
N ALA A 50 -1.02 13.41 5.14
CA ALA A 50 -1.49 14.17 6.29
C ALA A 50 -0.79 13.73 7.59
N ALA A 51 -0.64 12.41 7.80
CA ALA A 51 0.12 11.85 8.92
C ALA A 51 1.55 12.38 8.95
N GLY A 52 2.24 12.41 7.80
CA GLY A 52 3.62 12.89 7.72
C GLY A 52 3.80 14.40 7.89
N PHE A 53 2.74 15.19 7.69
CA PHE A 53 2.72 16.59 8.08
C PHE A 53 2.45 16.77 9.57
N LEU A 54 1.50 16.02 10.13
CA LEU A 54 1.09 16.11 11.54
C LEU A 54 2.17 15.59 12.50
N SER A 55 2.98 14.63 12.07
CA SER A 55 3.96 13.97 12.93
C SER A 55 5.38 13.95 12.31
N PRO A 56 6.07 15.12 12.23
CA PRO A 56 7.39 15.22 11.61
C PRO A 56 8.45 14.29 12.20
N GLU A 57 8.30 13.94 13.48
CA GLU A 57 9.20 13.05 14.23
C GLU A 57 9.19 11.60 13.70
N TRP A 58 8.12 11.16 13.01
CA TRP A 58 7.98 9.80 12.49
C TRP A 58 8.25 9.67 10.98
N LYS A 59 8.78 10.71 10.32
CA LYS A 59 9.00 10.72 8.86
C LYS A 59 9.86 9.56 8.35
N SER A 60 10.88 9.16 9.11
CA SER A 60 11.73 8.02 8.74
C SER A 60 10.94 6.71 8.78
N TYR A 61 10.11 6.54 9.81
CA TYR A 61 9.23 5.39 9.96
C TYR A 61 8.18 5.33 8.84
N GLU A 62 7.50 6.44 8.54
CA GLU A 62 6.51 6.48 7.48
C GLU A 62 7.10 6.15 6.11
N PHE A 63 8.29 6.68 5.81
CA PHE A 63 9.00 6.34 4.58
C PHE A 63 9.35 4.84 4.52
N ALA A 64 9.89 4.29 5.61
CA ALA A 64 10.18 2.86 5.71
C ALA A 64 8.90 2.00 5.57
N SER A 65 7.79 2.43 6.16
CA SER A 65 6.48 1.79 6.04
C SER A 65 5.97 1.79 4.60
N VAL A 66 6.07 2.91 3.87
CA VAL A 66 5.67 2.98 2.46
C VAL A 66 6.52 2.03 1.61
N VAL A 67 7.84 2.04 1.77
CA VAL A 67 8.75 1.18 1.00
C VAL A 67 8.54 -0.29 1.34
N GLY A 68 8.51 -0.63 2.64
CA GLY A 68 8.29 -1.99 3.11
C GLY A 68 6.93 -2.54 2.65
N LEU A 69 5.88 -1.71 2.72
CA LEU A 69 4.56 -2.09 2.26
C LEU A 69 4.51 -2.25 0.73
N ALA A 70 5.18 -1.41 -0.04
CA ALA A 70 5.26 -1.57 -1.50
C ALA A 70 5.93 -2.91 -1.89
N VAL A 71 6.99 -3.30 -1.18
CA VAL A 71 7.65 -4.60 -1.39
C VAL A 71 6.72 -5.75 -0.97
N GLY A 72 6.13 -5.67 0.22
CA GLY A 72 5.23 -6.70 0.75
C GLY A 72 3.96 -6.88 -0.09
N SER A 73 3.35 -5.79 -0.54
CA SER A 73 2.17 -5.83 -1.41
C SER A 73 2.50 -6.36 -2.80
N SER A 74 3.70 -6.05 -3.32
CA SER A 74 4.18 -6.64 -4.59
C SER A 74 4.33 -8.15 -4.45
N TRP A 75 4.92 -8.61 -3.35
CA TRP A 75 5.04 -10.04 -3.06
C TRP A 75 3.67 -10.72 -3.01
N ILE A 76 2.69 -10.11 -2.34
CA ILE A 76 1.32 -10.64 -2.26
C ILE A 76 0.64 -10.64 -3.63
N GLY A 77 0.68 -9.53 -4.38
CA GLY A 77 0.02 -9.42 -5.68
C GLY A 77 0.53 -10.42 -6.71
N PHE A 78 1.85 -10.41 -6.96
CA PHE A 78 2.46 -11.36 -7.90
C PHE A 78 2.45 -12.79 -7.37
N GLY A 79 2.60 -12.97 -6.06
CA GLY A 79 2.54 -14.28 -5.41
C GLY A 79 1.18 -14.95 -5.55
N LEU A 80 0.08 -14.23 -5.32
CA LEU A 80 -1.28 -14.74 -5.50
C LEU A 80 -1.55 -15.10 -6.97
N TRP A 81 -1.05 -14.30 -7.91
CA TRP A 81 -1.19 -14.62 -9.34
C TRP A 81 -0.44 -15.90 -9.69
N ALA A 82 0.83 -16.02 -9.28
CA ALA A 82 1.64 -17.22 -9.51
C ALA A 82 1.03 -18.45 -8.84
N TYR A 83 0.55 -18.30 -7.60
CA TYR A 83 -0.14 -19.34 -6.85
C TYR A 83 -1.38 -19.84 -7.60
N SER A 84 -2.18 -18.93 -8.16
CA SER A 84 -3.42 -19.25 -8.89
C SER A 84 -3.20 -20.11 -10.15
N GLN A 85 -1.98 -20.10 -10.72
CA GLN A 85 -1.64 -20.95 -11.87
C GLN A 85 -1.46 -22.41 -11.47
N ILE A 86 -1.06 -22.66 -10.21
CA ILE A 86 -0.71 -23.99 -9.72
C ILE A 86 -1.86 -24.55 -8.88
N LEU A 87 -2.42 -23.74 -7.97
CA LEU A 87 -3.41 -24.13 -6.98
C LEU A 87 -4.63 -23.22 -7.02
N PRO A 88 -5.81 -23.71 -6.60
CA PRO A 88 -6.99 -22.88 -6.53
C PRO A 88 -6.89 -21.86 -5.41
N LEU A 89 -7.26 -20.62 -5.71
CA LEU A 89 -7.43 -19.54 -4.74
C LEU A 89 -8.79 -19.66 -4.03
N PRO A 90 -8.93 -19.10 -2.81
CA PRO A 90 -10.22 -18.97 -2.17
C PRO A 90 -11.21 -18.17 -3.04
N LEU A 91 -12.47 -18.64 -3.13
CA LEU A 91 -13.58 -18.02 -3.88
C LEU A 91 -13.79 -16.53 -3.57
N ALA A 92 -13.40 -16.07 -2.38
CA ALA A 92 -13.50 -14.67 -1.96
C ALA A 92 -12.71 -13.70 -2.88
N LEU A 93 -11.74 -14.19 -3.64
CA LEU A 93 -10.92 -13.39 -4.55
C LEU A 93 -11.49 -13.27 -5.96
N GLY A 94 -12.64 -13.89 -6.25
CA GLY A 94 -13.33 -13.80 -7.55
C GLY A 94 -12.75 -14.67 -8.67
N TRP A 95 -11.51 -15.14 -8.51
CA TRP A 95 -10.87 -16.12 -9.41
C TRP A 95 -10.48 -17.36 -8.63
N GLU A 96 -11.07 -18.51 -8.98
CA GLU A 96 -10.69 -19.79 -8.37
C GLU A 96 -9.34 -20.30 -8.90
N ARG A 97 -9.05 -20.14 -10.20
CA ARG A 97 -7.79 -20.60 -10.80
C ARG A 97 -7.46 -19.78 -12.05
N ASN A 98 -6.19 -19.79 -12.45
CA ASN A 98 -5.69 -19.10 -13.64
C ASN A 98 -6.11 -17.63 -13.67
N ALA A 99 -5.88 -16.93 -12.56
CA ALA A 99 -6.21 -15.52 -12.49
C ALA A 99 -5.44 -14.78 -13.60
N PRO A 100 -6.07 -13.80 -14.27
CA PRO A 100 -5.41 -13.04 -15.29
C PRO A 100 -4.28 -12.20 -14.69
N PHE A 101 -3.24 -11.90 -15.46
CA PHE A 101 -2.05 -11.21 -14.95
C PHE A 101 -2.38 -9.86 -14.30
N TYR A 102 -3.37 -9.13 -14.81
CA TYR A 102 -3.79 -7.86 -14.21
C TYR A 102 -4.35 -7.99 -12.78
N ALA A 103 -4.83 -9.18 -12.38
CA ALA A 103 -5.31 -9.43 -11.02
C ALA A 103 -4.18 -9.26 -9.98
N SER A 104 -2.91 -9.55 -10.36
CA SER A 104 -1.75 -9.32 -9.50
C SER A 104 -1.64 -7.87 -9.06
N PHE A 105 -1.90 -6.93 -9.97
CA PHE A 105 -1.85 -5.51 -9.70
C PHE A 105 -3.04 -5.01 -8.87
N LEU A 106 -4.22 -5.59 -9.09
CA LEU A 106 -5.39 -5.30 -8.26
C LEU A 106 -5.14 -5.73 -6.82
N TRP A 107 -4.58 -6.92 -6.59
CA TRP A 107 -4.25 -7.37 -5.24
C TRP A 107 -3.10 -6.57 -4.63
N LEU A 108 -2.06 -6.24 -5.40
CA LEU A 108 -0.97 -5.37 -4.95
C LEU A 108 -1.50 -4.04 -4.42
N VAL A 109 -2.29 -3.33 -5.25
CA VAL A 109 -2.78 -2.00 -4.88
C VAL A 109 -3.83 -2.10 -3.78
N TRP A 110 -4.68 -3.14 -3.78
CA TRP A 110 -5.61 -3.40 -2.68
C TRP A 110 -4.87 -3.54 -1.36
N THR A 111 -3.91 -4.47 -1.27
CA THR A 111 -3.12 -4.70 -0.05
C THR A 111 -2.36 -3.45 0.36
N PHE A 112 -1.77 -2.72 -0.58
CA PHE A 112 -1.09 -1.47 -0.25
C PHE A 112 -2.06 -0.43 0.33
N ALA A 113 -3.21 -0.24 -0.31
CA ALA A 113 -4.17 0.78 0.08
C ALA A 113 -4.83 0.46 1.42
N THR A 114 -5.16 -0.80 1.70
CA THR A 114 -5.81 -1.17 2.97
C THR A 114 -4.84 -1.11 4.15
N GLU A 115 -3.56 -1.38 3.95
CA GLU A 115 -2.58 -1.48 5.06
C GLU A 115 -1.89 -0.15 5.40
N ILE A 116 -1.70 0.75 4.43
CA ILE A 116 -0.97 2.01 4.68
C ILE A 116 -1.61 2.90 5.75
N PRO A 117 -2.95 3.03 5.88
CA PRO A 117 -3.57 3.83 6.93
C PRO A 117 -3.28 3.27 8.32
N PHE A 118 -3.24 1.95 8.48
CA PHE A 118 -2.92 1.32 9.76
C PHE A 118 -1.47 1.59 10.16
N LEU A 119 -0.53 1.46 9.23
CA LEU A 119 0.88 1.78 9.51
C LEU A 119 1.07 3.27 9.84
N ALA A 120 0.42 4.17 9.09
CA ALA A 120 0.55 5.61 9.31
C ALA A 120 -0.09 6.06 10.65
N VAL A 121 -1.27 5.54 11.00
CA VAL A 121 -2.04 5.98 12.16
C VAL A 121 -1.68 5.20 13.43
N LEU A 122 -1.59 3.88 13.35
CA LEU A 122 -1.35 3.00 14.51
C LEU A 122 0.13 2.70 14.75
N GLY A 123 0.97 2.78 13.72
CA GLY A 123 2.41 2.56 13.85
C GLY A 123 3.07 3.41 14.94
N PRO A 124 2.96 4.75 14.88
CA PRO A 124 3.56 5.63 15.89
C PRO A 124 3.12 5.36 17.33
N PRO A 125 1.81 5.25 17.68
CA PRO A 125 1.41 4.97 19.06
C PRO A 125 1.85 3.59 19.53
N ILE A 126 1.87 2.57 18.66
CA ILE A 126 2.38 1.23 19.00
C ILE A 126 3.86 1.31 19.36
N ILE A 127 4.69 1.95 18.52
CA ILE A 127 6.13 2.08 18.78
C ILE A 127 6.37 2.86 20.08
N LYS A 128 5.62 3.94 20.33
CA LYS A 128 5.68 4.69 21.60
C LYS A 128 5.35 3.81 22.81
N ALA A 129 4.30 2.99 22.71
CA ALA A 129 3.92 2.06 23.77
C ALA A 129 5.01 1.00 24.01
N CYS A 130 5.58 0.43 22.94
CA CYS A 130 6.68 -0.52 23.03
C CYS A 130 7.92 0.08 23.68
N HIS A 131 8.33 1.30 23.31
CA HIS A 131 9.45 1.99 23.94
C HIS A 131 9.20 2.31 25.43
N LYS A 132 7.95 2.56 25.81
CA LYS A 132 7.57 2.79 27.21
C LYS A 132 7.59 1.50 28.03
N ALA A 133 7.12 0.39 27.45
CA ALA A 133 7.09 -0.92 28.10
C ALA A 133 8.48 -1.59 28.18
N PHE A 134 9.30 -1.39 27.14
CA PHE A 134 10.63 -1.99 27.01
C PHE A 134 11.67 -0.90 26.71
N PRO A 135 12.21 -0.24 27.75
CA PRO A 135 13.17 0.85 27.60
C PRO A 135 14.46 0.43 26.89
N SER A 136 14.82 -0.86 26.90
CA SER A 136 15.96 -1.42 26.20
C SER A 136 15.86 -1.30 24.67
N LEU A 137 14.65 -1.19 24.11
CA LEU A 137 14.40 -1.00 22.68
C LEU A 137 14.57 0.46 22.24
N ARG A 138 14.72 1.39 23.19
CA ARG A 138 14.96 2.79 22.88
C ARG A 138 16.40 2.93 22.39
N THR A 139 16.62 2.63 21.11
CA THR A 139 17.89 2.90 20.44
C THR A 139 18.25 4.36 20.68
N LYS A 140 19.46 4.63 21.17
CA LYS A 140 20.00 5.99 21.28
C LYS A 140 20.04 6.58 19.87
N GLN A 141 18.97 7.26 19.47
CA GLN A 141 18.93 8.03 18.25
C GLN A 141 19.90 9.18 18.47
N GLN A 142 21.10 9.06 17.88
CA GLN A 142 22.15 10.08 17.98
C GLN A 142 21.62 11.41 17.43
N GLU A 143 21.99 12.47 18.15
CA GLU A 143 21.74 13.89 17.86
C GLU A 143 22.06 14.29 16.42
#